data_AF-A0A7Z9S172-F1
#
_entry.id   AF-A0A7Z9S172-F1
#
_cell.length_a   1.000
_cell.length_b   1.000
_cell.length_c   1.000
_cell.angle_alpha   90.00
_cell.angle_beta   90.00
_cell.angle_gamma   90.00
#
_symmetry.space_group_name_H-M   'P 1'
#
loop_
_entity.id
_entity.type
_entity.pdbx_description
1 polymer ?
#
loop_
_entity_poly.entity_id
_entity_poly.type
_entity_poly.pdbx_seq_one_letter_code
_entity_poly.pdbx_strand_id
1 'polypeptide(L)'
;NTNVENNLRQQVGNLIMQDLRKVGIKVNFKPIIFNDLVTSLRDSHRWDMILLGWGSGVPPDPANGKNITLSSGRLHAWYPQQPEPATAWEARIDSLMTMMDAELDDTVRKKYYDEVQELIGQNIPILYLIAANSYCTAKTNRLGNLWPSLLRPQLTWNLETLWIRD
;
A
#
# COMPACT_ATOMS: atom_id res chain seq x y z
N ASN A 1 6.18 10.86 9.56
CA ASN A 1 6.64 9.67 10.35
C ASN A 1 6.79 8.44 9.47
N THR A 2 7.61 7.48 9.88
CA THR A 2 7.66 6.12 9.33
C THR A 2 7.91 5.13 10.46
N ASN A 3 8.04 3.84 10.16
CA ASN A 3 8.26 2.81 11.18
C ASN A 3 9.78 2.54 11.39
N VAL A 4 10.23 2.51 12.66
CA VAL A 4 11.66 2.35 13.06
C VAL A 4 12.27 1.03 12.61
N GLU A 5 11.46 0.04 12.29
CA GLU A 5 11.89 -1.30 11.89
C GLU A 5 12.27 -1.38 10.40
N ASN A 6 12.03 -0.31 9.63
CA ASN A 6 12.29 -0.29 8.19
C ASN A 6 13.42 0.69 7.83
N ASN A 7 14.65 0.18 7.74
CA ASN A 7 15.84 0.98 7.41
C ASN A 7 15.73 1.69 6.05
N LEU A 8 15.13 1.05 5.04
CA LEU A 8 14.96 1.64 3.72
C LEU A 8 14.04 2.87 3.80
N ARG A 9 12.90 2.78 4.48
CA ARG A 9 11.99 3.92 4.67
C ARG A 9 12.62 5.05 5.48
N GLN A 10 13.45 4.72 6.46
CA GLN A 10 14.19 5.75 7.21
C GLN A 10 15.15 6.54 6.31
N GLN A 11 15.88 5.86 5.43
CA GLN A 11 16.76 6.51 4.46
C GLN A 11 15.98 7.40 3.48
N VAL A 12 14.89 6.86 2.90
CA VAL A 12 14.01 7.62 2.00
C VAL A 12 13.43 8.86 2.72
N GLY A 13 12.96 8.73 3.95
CA GLY A 13 12.44 9.85 4.73
C GLY A 13 13.48 10.93 5.03
N ASN A 14 14.73 10.55 5.28
CA ASN A 14 15.83 11.51 5.44
C ASN A 14 16.11 12.29 4.14
N LEU A 15 16.10 11.62 2.98
CA LEU A 15 16.28 12.28 1.68
C LEU A 15 15.14 13.27 1.41
N ILE A 16 13.89 12.85 1.61
CA ILE A 16 12.71 13.73 1.46
C ILE A 16 12.82 14.96 2.37
N MET A 17 13.19 14.78 3.65
CA MET A 17 13.39 15.89 4.58
C MET A 17 14.49 16.86 4.09
N GLN A 18 15.60 16.34 3.56
CA GLN A 18 16.69 17.16 3.04
C GLN A 18 16.26 17.98 1.83
N ASP A 19 15.51 17.38 0.90
CA ASP A 19 15.05 18.07 -0.31
C ASP A 19 13.98 19.12 0.00
N LEU A 20 13.03 18.80 0.87
CA LEU A 20 12.02 19.77 1.33
C LEU A 20 12.65 20.96 2.07
N ARG A 21 13.74 20.74 2.81
CA ARG A 21 14.48 21.83 3.45
C ARG A 21 15.09 22.80 2.44
N LYS A 22 15.55 22.33 1.27
CA LYS A 22 16.14 23.19 0.22
C LYS A 22 15.14 24.19 -0.34
N VAL A 23 13.85 23.88 -0.30
CA VAL A 23 12.75 24.75 -0.74
C VAL A 23 12.06 25.49 0.42
N GLY A 24 12.68 25.50 1.61
CA GLY A 24 12.18 26.25 2.76
C GLY A 24 11.15 25.52 3.63
N ILE A 25 10.87 24.24 3.37
CA ILE A 25 9.92 23.44 4.15
C ILE A 25 10.66 22.70 5.28
N LYS A 26 10.31 23.02 6.53
CA LYS A 26 10.88 22.34 7.70
C LYS A 26 10.09 21.07 8.03
N VAL A 27 10.72 19.92 7.87
CA VAL A 27 10.14 18.62 8.25
C VAL A 27 10.79 18.08 9.52
N ASN A 28 9.97 17.74 10.51
CA ASN A 28 10.40 17.07 11.74
C ASN A 28 10.26 15.55 11.57
N PHE A 29 11.20 14.92 10.89
CA PHE A 29 11.14 13.49 10.62
C PHE A 29 11.50 12.66 11.87
N LYS A 30 10.53 11.91 12.40
CA LYS A 30 10.69 11.02 13.56
C LYS A 30 10.10 9.64 13.25
N PRO A 31 10.93 8.62 12.98
CA PRO A 31 10.46 7.24 12.96
C PRO A 31 9.88 6.84 14.32
N ILE A 32 8.79 6.07 14.31
CA ILE A 32 8.10 5.54 15.52
C ILE A 32 7.88 4.03 15.38
N ILE A 33 7.41 3.36 16.42
CA ILE A 33 7.13 1.91 16.37
C ILE A 33 5.94 1.65 15.43
N PHE A 34 5.98 0.54 14.68
CA PHE A 34 4.97 0.26 13.65
C PHE A 34 3.52 0.32 14.14
N ASN A 35 3.23 -0.26 15.32
CA ASN A 35 1.87 -0.27 15.86
C ASN A 35 1.36 1.14 16.20
N ASP A 36 2.23 2.03 16.67
CA ASP A 36 1.89 3.43 16.93
C ASP A 36 1.62 4.18 15.62
N LEU A 37 2.40 3.88 14.57
CA LEU A 37 2.18 4.44 13.24
C LEU A 37 0.84 4.00 12.64
N VAL A 38 0.47 2.72 12.80
CA VAL A 38 -0.84 2.21 12.35
C VAL A 38 -1.98 2.88 13.13
N THR A 39 -1.83 3.06 14.44
CA THR A 39 -2.81 3.75 15.28
C THR A 39 -2.95 5.23 14.90
N SER A 40 -1.83 5.88 14.56
CA SER A 40 -1.78 7.24 14.03
C SER A 40 -2.54 7.35 12.70
N LEU A 41 -2.29 6.44 11.77
CA LEU A 41 -2.92 6.41 10.45
C LEU A 41 -4.43 6.15 10.51
N ARG A 42 -4.87 5.22 11.38
CA ARG A 42 -6.20 4.61 11.33
C ARG A 42 -7.21 5.19 12.32
N ASP A 43 -6.73 5.58 13.49
CA ASP A 43 -7.62 5.88 14.62
C ASP A 43 -7.45 7.34 15.09
N SER A 44 -6.21 7.78 15.37
CA SER A 44 -6.00 9.12 15.95
C SER A 44 -5.87 10.24 14.92
N HIS A 45 -5.48 9.92 13.69
CA HIS A 45 -5.23 10.88 12.59
C HIS A 45 -4.28 12.02 12.97
N ARG A 46 -3.36 11.77 13.92
CA ARG A 46 -2.38 12.74 14.39
C ARG A 46 -1.08 12.63 13.61
N TRP A 47 -1.05 13.20 12.41
CA TRP A 47 0.12 13.23 11.55
C TRP A 47 -0.03 14.29 10.46
N ASP A 48 1.09 14.87 10.02
CA ASP A 48 1.12 15.75 8.83
C ASP A 48 1.48 14.95 7.56
N MET A 49 2.40 13.97 7.72
CA MET A 49 2.82 13.07 6.65
C MET A 49 3.20 11.70 7.20
N ILE A 50 2.82 10.65 6.50
CA ILE A 50 3.21 9.26 6.77
C ILE A 50 3.92 8.68 5.54
N LEU A 51 5.14 8.17 5.75
CA LEU A 51 5.85 7.35 4.78
C LEU A 51 5.63 5.87 5.13
N LEU A 52 4.80 5.20 4.34
CA LEU A 52 4.45 3.79 4.54
C LEU A 52 4.34 3.08 3.19
N GLY A 53 3.99 1.80 3.21
CA GLY A 53 3.64 1.06 2.01
C GLY A 53 2.35 0.28 2.25
N TRP A 54 1.57 0.14 1.19
CA TRP A 54 0.36 -0.67 1.18
C TRP A 54 0.69 -2.13 0.92
N GLY A 55 0.00 -3.04 1.61
CA GLY A 55 -0.03 -4.45 1.23
C GLY A 55 -0.93 -4.64 0.02
N SER A 56 -0.60 -5.59 -0.84
CA SER A 56 -1.53 -6.09 -1.86
C SER A 56 -2.38 -7.21 -1.24
N GLY A 57 -3.66 -7.27 -1.59
CA GLY A 57 -4.49 -8.43 -1.28
C GLY A 57 -3.95 -9.69 -1.96
N VAL A 58 -4.28 -10.85 -1.40
CA VAL A 58 -3.97 -12.16 -2.01
C VAL A 58 -5.29 -12.90 -2.22
N PRO A 59 -5.71 -13.17 -3.48
CA PRO A 59 -5.05 -12.79 -4.74
C PRO A 59 -5.04 -11.26 -5.00
N PRO A 60 -4.12 -10.76 -5.84
CA PRO A 60 -4.05 -9.34 -6.18
C PRO A 60 -5.25 -8.95 -7.06
N ASP A 61 -6.30 -8.44 -6.43
CA ASP A 61 -7.50 -7.90 -7.09
C ASP A 61 -7.78 -6.51 -6.49
N PRO A 62 -8.09 -5.49 -7.30
CA PRO A 62 -8.50 -4.16 -6.84
C PRO A 62 -9.60 -4.14 -5.77
N ALA A 63 -10.54 -5.09 -5.80
CA ALA A 63 -11.60 -5.23 -4.81
C ALA A 63 -11.03 -5.48 -3.41
N ASN A 64 -9.87 -6.13 -3.30
CA ASN A 64 -9.18 -6.35 -2.03
C ASN A 64 -8.53 -5.07 -1.47
N GLY A 65 -8.50 -3.98 -2.25
CA GLY A 65 -8.00 -2.66 -1.86
C GLY A 65 -9.06 -1.69 -1.31
N LYS A 66 -10.34 -2.08 -1.25
CA LYS A 66 -11.47 -1.19 -0.90
C LYS A 66 -11.33 -0.47 0.45
N ASN A 67 -10.66 -1.09 1.42
CA ASN A 67 -10.41 -0.47 2.72
C ASN A 67 -9.49 0.77 2.65
N ILE A 68 -8.76 0.95 1.54
CA ILE A 68 -7.89 2.09 1.27
C ILE A 68 -8.57 3.06 0.29
N THR A 69 -9.20 2.53 -0.76
CA THR A 69 -9.72 3.36 -1.86
C THR A 69 -11.08 3.98 -1.59
N LEU A 70 -11.99 3.28 -0.89
CA LEU A 70 -13.31 3.82 -0.60
C LEU A 70 -13.22 4.95 0.42
N SER A 71 -14.09 5.96 0.28
CA SER A 71 -14.20 7.06 1.24
C SER A 71 -14.52 6.57 2.67
N SER A 72 -15.28 5.49 2.78
CA SER A 72 -15.67 4.80 4.02
C SER A 72 -14.61 3.82 4.54
N GLY A 73 -13.51 3.63 3.81
CA GLY A 73 -12.43 2.72 4.16
C GLY A 73 -11.74 3.13 5.46
N ARG A 74 -11.43 2.17 6.32
CA ARG A 74 -10.73 2.43 7.60
C ARG A 74 -9.28 2.85 7.41
N LEU A 75 -8.70 2.58 6.24
CA LEU A 75 -7.34 3.01 5.85
C LEU A 75 -7.37 4.13 4.81
N HIS A 76 -8.52 4.77 4.60
CA HIS A 76 -8.65 5.93 3.74
C HIS A 76 -7.84 7.10 4.32
N ALA A 77 -6.79 7.53 3.61
CA ALA A 77 -5.71 8.29 4.23
C ALA A 77 -5.87 9.82 4.13
N TRP A 78 -6.52 10.37 3.11
CA TRP A 78 -6.46 11.81 2.82
C TRP A 78 -7.66 12.61 3.36
N TYR A 79 -8.80 11.97 3.63
CA TYR A 79 -9.91 12.52 4.44
C TYR A 79 -10.48 11.44 5.38
N PRO A 80 -9.72 11.06 6.43
CA PRO A 80 -10.08 9.91 7.26
C PRO A 80 -11.37 10.13 8.07
N GLN A 81 -12.14 9.06 8.27
CA GLN A 81 -13.38 9.04 9.07
C GLN A 81 -14.49 9.98 8.56
N GLN A 82 -14.51 10.29 7.26
CA GLN A 82 -15.60 11.05 6.67
C GLN A 82 -16.91 10.22 6.65
N PRO A 83 -18.07 10.82 7.02
CA PRO A 83 -19.36 10.12 7.00
C PRO A 83 -19.86 9.83 5.58
N GLU A 84 -19.43 10.64 4.62
CA GLU A 84 -19.69 10.55 3.19
C GLU A 84 -18.47 11.10 2.43
N PRO A 85 -18.33 10.84 1.12
CA PRO A 85 -17.21 11.36 0.34
C PRO A 85 -17.11 12.89 0.42
N ALA A 86 -15.95 13.42 0.82
CA ALA A 86 -15.74 14.87 0.95
C ALA A 86 -15.70 15.59 -0.39
N THR A 87 -15.41 14.88 -1.47
CA THR A 87 -15.26 15.44 -2.82
C THR A 87 -16.00 14.65 -3.88
N ALA A 88 -16.27 15.31 -5.02
CA ALA A 88 -16.93 14.68 -6.16
C ALA A 88 -16.10 13.53 -6.76
N TRP A 89 -14.77 13.62 -6.75
CA TRP A 89 -13.91 12.56 -7.29
C TRP A 89 -13.87 11.34 -6.36
N GLU A 90 -13.96 11.53 -5.03
CA GLU A 90 -14.11 10.42 -4.09
C GLU A 90 -15.46 9.73 -4.26
N ALA A 91 -16.55 10.49 -4.40
CA ALA A 91 -17.87 9.91 -4.69
C ALA A 91 -17.86 9.11 -6.01
N ARG A 92 -17.12 9.59 -7.02
CA ARG A 92 -16.92 8.88 -8.28
C ARG A 92 -16.13 7.57 -8.09
N ILE A 93 -15.05 7.59 -7.30
CA ILE A 93 -14.30 6.38 -6.95
C ILE A 93 -15.21 5.37 -6.26
N ASP A 94 -16.01 5.78 -5.27
CA ASP A 94 -16.92 4.89 -4.56
C ASP A 94 -17.93 4.23 -5.51
N SER A 95 -18.48 5.02 -6.45
CA SER A 95 -19.39 4.51 -7.49
C SER A 95 -18.69 3.52 -8.42
N LEU A 96 -17.48 3.83 -8.90
CA LEU A 96 -16.68 2.96 -9.77
C LEU A 96 -16.34 1.64 -9.09
N MET A 97 -15.92 1.68 -7.83
CA MET A 97 -15.61 0.47 -7.06
C MET A 97 -16.86 -0.40 -6.85
N THR A 98 -18.02 0.22 -6.61
CA THR A 98 -19.31 -0.50 -6.52
C THR A 98 -19.69 -1.15 -7.85
N MET A 99 -19.53 -0.45 -8.98
CA MET A 99 -19.79 -1.02 -10.31
C MET A 99 -18.82 -2.16 -10.64
N MET A 100 -17.55 -2.02 -10.27
CA MET A 100 -16.53 -3.05 -10.46
C MET A 100 -16.82 -4.33 -9.68
N ASP A 101 -17.38 -4.23 -8.48
CA ASP A 101 -17.79 -5.40 -7.67
C ASP A 101 -18.98 -6.16 -8.28
N ALA A 102 -19.87 -5.46 -8.98
CA ALA A 102 -21.08 -6.04 -9.57
C ALA A 102 -20.87 -6.56 -11.01
N GLU A 103 -19.75 -6.21 -11.65
CA GLU A 103 -19.44 -6.57 -13.02
C GLU A 103 -18.68 -7.90 -13.10
N LEU A 104 -19.01 -8.72 -14.11
CA LEU A 104 -18.40 -10.04 -14.35
C LEU A 104 -17.47 -10.04 -15.57
N ASP A 105 -17.60 -9.09 -16.48
CA ASP A 105 -16.66 -8.92 -17.60
C ASP A 105 -15.40 -8.20 -17.13
N ASP A 106 -14.27 -8.90 -17.10
CA ASP A 106 -12.97 -8.36 -16.67
C ASP A 106 -12.50 -7.15 -17.50
N THR A 107 -12.88 -7.08 -18.77
CA THR A 107 -12.55 -5.92 -19.63
C THR A 107 -13.30 -4.68 -19.19
N VAL A 108 -14.55 -4.85 -18.76
CA VAL A 108 -15.38 -3.76 -18.23
C VAL A 108 -14.92 -3.38 -16.82
N ARG A 109 -14.69 -4.37 -15.93
CA ARG A 109 -14.12 -4.16 -14.59
C ARG A 109 -12.84 -3.35 -14.64
N LYS A 110 -11.93 -3.70 -15.56
CA LYS A 110 -10.66 -3.01 -15.74
C LYS A 110 -10.86 -1.52 -16.05
N LYS A 111 -11.79 -1.16 -16.93
CA LYS A 111 -12.05 0.25 -17.28
C LYS A 111 -12.47 1.07 -16.07
N TYR A 112 -13.29 0.51 -15.17
CA TYR A 112 -13.67 1.19 -13.95
C TYR A 112 -12.46 1.46 -13.05
N TYR A 113 -11.58 0.47 -12.89
CA TYR A 113 -10.39 0.65 -12.05
C TYR A 113 -9.30 1.51 -12.68
N ASP A 114 -9.21 1.55 -14.01
CA ASP A 114 -8.35 2.50 -14.72
C ASP A 114 -8.77 3.94 -14.39
N GLU A 115 -10.08 4.24 -14.39
CA GLU A 115 -10.59 5.56 -14.00
C GLU A 115 -10.34 5.86 -12.51
N VAL A 116 -10.48 4.87 -11.62
CA VAL A 116 -10.11 5.04 -10.20
C VAL A 116 -8.64 5.45 -10.06
N GLN A 117 -7.73 4.77 -10.76
CA GLN A 117 -6.30 5.10 -10.74
C GLN A 117 -6.02 6.49 -11.33
N GLU A 118 -6.71 6.87 -12.41
CA GLU A 118 -6.59 8.19 -13.00
C GLU A 118 -7.04 9.29 -12.03
N LEU A 119 -8.18 9.13 -11.37
CA LEU A 119 -8.69 10.10 -10.39
C LEU A 119 -7.73 10.27 -9.21
N ILE A 120 -7.19 9.16 -8.67
CA ILE A 120 -6.16 9.22 -7.62
C ILE A 120 -4.90 9.92 -8.15
N GLY A 121 -4.46 9.60 -9.38
CA GLY A 121 -3.28 10.19 -9.99
C GLY A 121 -3.39 11.69 -10.28
N GLN A 122 -4.59 12.17 -10.65
CA GLN A 122 -4.85 13.59 -10.92
C GLN A 122 -4.96 14.41 -9.63
N ASN A 123 -5.55 13.85 -8.58
CA ASN A 123 -5.74 14.55 -7.30
C ASN A 123 -4.57 14.40 -6.32
N ILE A 124 -3.69 13.41 -6.55
CA ILE A 124 -2.46 13.14 -5.79
C ILE A 124 -2.70 13.16 -4.26
N PRO A 125 -3.71 12.44 -3.73
CA PRO A 125 -3.89 12.35 -2.28
C PRO A 125 -2.76 11.56 -1.61
N ILE A 126 -2.07 10.72 -2.39
CA ILE A 126 -0.93 9.90 -2.00
C ILE A 126 0.16 10.09 -3.05
N LEU A 127 1.37 10.41 -2.59
CA LEU A 127 2.55 10.45 -3.45
C LEU A 127 3.20 9.05 -3.51
N TYR A 128 3.01 8.34 -4.63
CA TYR A 128 3.68 7.07 -4.87
C TYR A 128 5.16 7.26 -5.17
N LEU A 129 6.03 6.59 -4.40
CA LEU A 129 7.48 6.76 -4.51
C LEU A 129 8.16 5.63 -5.29
N ILE A 130 8.06 4.39 -4.78
CA ILE A 130 8.86 3.26 -5.28
C ILE A 130 8.02 1.98 -5.23
N ALA A 131 7.94 1.28 -6.37
CA ALA A 131 7.54 -0.13 -6.41
C ALA A 131 8.78 -0.99 -6.15
N ALA A 132 8.98 -1.41 -4.90
CA ALA A 132 10.22 -2.05 -4.48
C ALA A 132 10.31 -3.51 -4.99
N ASN A 133 11.43 -3.84 -5.64
CA ASN A 133 11.77 -5.22 -5.99
C ASN A 133 12.03 -6.04 -4.72
N SER A 134 11.69 -7.34 -4.79
CA SER A 134 12.06 -8.31 -3.75
C SER A 134 12.98 -9.36 -4.38
N TYR A 135 14.10 -9.61 -3.70
CA TYR A 135 15.06 -10.63 -4.11
C TYR A 135 15.05 -11.75 -3.09
N CYS A 136 14.99 -12.99 -3.56
CA CYS A 136 15.01 -14.17 -2.73
C CYS A 136 16.06 -15.14 -3.26
N THR A 137 16.75 -15.83 -2.36
CA THR A 137 17.78 -16.80 -2.72
C THR A 137 17.57 -18.07 -1.92
N ALA A 138 17.70 -19.22 -2.57
CA ALA A 138 17.64 -20.53 -1.95
C ALA A 138 18.76 -21.42 -2.47
N LYS A 139 19.27 -22.30 -1.61
CA LYS A 139 20.18 -23.37 -2.00
C LYS A 139 19.36 -24.52 -2.58
N THR A 140 19.21 -24.53 -3.90
CA THR A 140 18.38 -25.52 -4.63
C THR A 140 18.84 -26.96 -4.43
N ASN A 141 20.13 -27.18 -4.14
CA ASN A 141 20.69 -28.48 -3.83
C ASN A 141 20.36 -28.99 -2.41
N ARG A 142 19.81 -28.15 -1.53
CA ARG A 142 19.44 -28.52 -0.15
C ARG A 142 17.95 -28.53 0.10
N LEU A 143 17.15 -27.93 -0.77
CA LEU A 143 15.70 -27.80 -0.58
C LEU A 143 14.96 -28.57 -1.68
N GLY A 144 14.14 -29.51 -1.27
CA GLY A 144 13.20 -30.22 -2.10
C GLY A 144 11.87 -29.46 -2.18
N ASN A 145 11.19 -29.61 -3.32
CA ASN A 145 9.85 -29.07 -3.57
C ASN A 145 9.68 -27.54 -3.40
N LEU A 146 10.75 -26.77 -3.65
CA LEU A 146 10.69 -25.30 -3.63
C LEU A 146 9.93 -24.76 -4.85
N TRP A 147 8.82 -24.07 -4.61
CA TRP A 147 8.03 -23.40 -5.65
C TRP A 147 8.03 -21.89 -5.40
N PRO A 148 8.85 -21.09 -6.11
CA PRO A 148 8.84 -19.64 -5.96
C PRO A 148 7.50 -19.02 -6.40
N SER A 149 7.06 -17.96 -5.71
CA SER A 149 5.87 -17.18 -6.03
C SER A 149 6.21 -15.70 -6.25
N LEU A 150 5.43 -15.03 -7.10
CA LEU A 150 5.46 -13.57 -7.24
C LEU A 150 4.87 -12.87 -6.00
N LEU A 151 4.04 -13.57 -5.23
CA LEU A 151 3.39 -13.07 -4.02
C LEU A 151 4.19 -13.45 -2.77
N ARG A 152 4.00 -12.68 -1.68
CA ARG A 152 4.60 -13.01 -0.37
C ARG A 152 3.80 -14.12 0.33
N PRO A 153 4.46 -15.04 1.07
CA PRO A 153 5.91 -15.21 1.13
C PRO A 153 6.44 -15.92 -0.13
N GLN A 154 7.48 -15.37 -0.77
CA GLN A 154 7.91 -15.80 -2.11
C GLN A 154 8.44 -17.23 -2.18
N LEU A 155 9.08 -17.73 -1.12
CA LEU A 155 9.74 -19.04 -1.13
C LEU A 155 9.09 -20.07 -0.20
N THR A 156 8.21 -19.65 0.69
CA THR A 156 7.74 -20.48 1.81
C THR A 156 6.21 -20.53 1.91
N TRP A 157 5.49 -20.20 0.83
CA TRP A 157 4.03 -20.28 0.83
C TRP A 157 3.53 -21.73 0.87
N ASN A 158 4.34 -22.69 0.41
CA ASN A 158 4.07 -24.13 0.40
C ASN A 158 4.91 -24.88 1.46
N LEU A 159 5.12 -24.25 2.63
CA LEU A 159 6.04 -24.71 3.68
C LEU A 159 5.82 -26.17 4.09
N GLU A 160 4.57 -26.61 4.15
CA GLU A 160 4.13 -27.96 4.47
C GLU A 160 4.65 -29.04 3.52
N THR A 161 5.05 -28.65 2.31
CA THR A 161 5.57 -29.56 1.29
C THR A 161 7.08 -29.42 1.09
N LEU A 162 7.73 -28.45 1.74
CA LEU A 162 9.17 -28.27 1.67
C LEU A 162 9.89 -29.31 2.51
N TRP A 163 11.02 -29.82 1.99
CA TRP A 163 11.86 -30.78 2.72
C TRP A 163 13.35 -30.51 2.45
N ILE A 164 14.22 -31.00 3.35
CA ILE A 164 15.67 -30.86 3.23
C ILE A 164 16.22 -32.09 2.50
N ARG A 165 16.98 -31.86 1.42
CA ARG A 165 17.71 -32.91 0.72
C ARG A 165 18.93 -33.32 1.56
N ASP A 166 19.10 -34.64 1.72
CA ASP A 166 20.33 -35.25 2.25
C ASP A 166 21.52 -35.01 1.31
#